data_AF-A0A9P6CHE3-F1
#
_entry.id   AF-A0A9P6CHE3-F1
#
_cell.length_a   1.000
_cell.length_b   1.000
_cell.length_c   1.000
_cell.angle_alpha   90.00
_cell.angle_beta   90.00
_cell.angle_gamma   90.00
#
_symmetry.space_group_name_H-M   'P 1'
#
loop_
_entity.id
_entity.type
_entity.pdbx_description
1 polymer ?
#
loop_
_entity_poly.entity_id
_entity_poly.type
_entity_poly.pdbx_seq_one_letter_code
_entity_poly.pdbx_strand_id
1 'polypeptide(L)'
;MPSQVLCKCASCRKHTVILDNVPQAGCLVSFTTRRSHEKRAVSTPPRPVSPSPRQKPTSSRPPNQQEVSSHPMDIIFPSSTVIKMICILVVWLHIWAGISRSVVNTILKAFQLIISMTLQLIEAALCSSGISIRFPDLAIPQDIWTAYARHFLEPEIICTVCCPTCFSLYPQPAPIKCQWKESPRSRSCNTDLWKSKNTSKGPKMVPRRLYSTQSFDTWLQFFLSWKVIVDSLAGAFHQRGNRPAAFGGDMCDVQDSPAWQDLTGIFSTPITI
;
A
#
# COMPACT_ATOMS: atom_id res chain seq x y z
N MET A 1 -28.51 15.21 2.63
CA MET A 1 -28.60 16.00 3.87
C MET A 1 -27.21 16.05 4.51
N PRO A 2 -26.57 17.22 4.67
CA PRO A 2 -25.23 17.29 5.27
C PRO A 2 -25.29 16.89 6.75
N SER A 3 -24.45 15.94 7.15
CA SER A 3 -24.36 15.48 8.54
C SER A 3 -23.83 16.59 9.45
N GLN A 4 -24.66 17.03 10.40
CA GLN A 4 -24.28 17.99 11.43
C GLN A 4 -23.70 17.26 12.64
N VAL A 5 -22.70 17.87 13.28
CA VAL A 5 -22.01 17.33 14.45
C VAL A 5 -21.99 18.38 15.58
N LEU A 6 -22.07 17.91 16.82
CA LEU A 6 -22.02 18.78 18.00
C LEU A 6 -20.59 19.29 18.23
N CYS A 7 -20.41 20.61 18.33
CA CYS A 7 -19.14 21.26 18.68
C CYS A 7 -19.20 21.84 20.10
N LYS A 8 -18.20 21.49 20.94
CA LYS A 8 -18.09 21.90 22.36
C LYS A 8 -16.93 22.87 22.63
N CYS A 9 -16.46 23.62 21.63
CA CYS A 9 -15.35 24.58 21.81
C CYS A 9 -15.73 25.74 22.75
N ALA A 10 -14.74 26.53 23.18
CA ALA A 10 -14.94 27.63 24.12
C ALA A 10 -15.97 28.69 23.66
N SER A 11 -16.14 28.87 22.36
CA SER A 11 -17.15 29.75 21.77
C SER A 11 -18.54 29.08 21.72
N CYS A 12 -18.61 27.81 21.32
CA CYS A 12 -19.87 27.09 21.15
C CYS A 12 -20.51 26.63 22.47
N ARG A 13 -19.72 26.41 23.53
CA ARG A 13 -20.24 26.04 24.86
C ARG A 13 -21.12 27.09 25.53
N LYS A 14 -21.19 28.31 24.97
CA LYS A 14 -22.09 29.39 25.42
C LYS A 14 -23.54 29.18 24.99
N HIS A 15 -23.75 28.29 24.03
CA HIS A 15 -25.08 27.92 23.54
C HIS A 15 -25.47 26.54 24.08
N THR A 16 -26.77 26.27 24.13
CA THR A 16 -27.31 24.97 24.53
C THR A 16 -28.17 24.43 23.39
N VAL A 17 -27.97 23.16 23.03
CA VAL A 17 -28.77 22.44 22.03
C VAL A 17 -29.39 21.23 22.72
N ILE A 18 -30.66 20.96 22.40
CA ILE A 18 -31.38 19.79 22.88
C ILE A 18 -31.13 18.66 21.88
N LEU A 19 -30.42 17.61 22.32
CA LEU A 19 -30.20 16.37 21.57
C LEU A 19 -30.82 15.24 22.36
N ASP A 20 -31.73 14.49 21.73
CA ASP A 20 -32.42 13.35 22.34
C ASP A 20 -33.09 13.68 23.68
N ASN A 21 -33.75 14.86 23.74
CA ASN A 21 -34.39 15.42 24.93
C ASN A 21 -33.45 15.77 26.10
N VAL A 22 -32.13 15.78 25.87
CA VAL A 22 -31.13 16.19 26.87
C VAL A 22 -30.50 17.53 26.46
N PRO A 23 -30.54 18.57 27.31
CA PRO A 23 -29.86 19.82 27.04
C PRO A 23 -28.35 19.64 27.14
N GLN A 24 -27.62 19.89 26.05
CA GLN A 24 -26.17 19.83 26.01
C GLN A 24 -25.57 21.17 25.61
N ALA A 25 -24.52 21.60 26.30
CA ALA A 25 -23.77 22.80 25.92
C ALA A 25 -22.99 22.57 24.62
N GLY A 26 -23.19 23.45 23.63
CA GLY A 26 -22.57 23.38 22.32
C GLY A 26 -23.44 23.95 21.19
N CYS A 27 -22.98 23.77 19.95
CA CYS A 27 -23.76 24.09 18.74
C CYS A 27 -23.67 22.93 17.75
N LEU A 28 -24.76 22.68 17.00
CA LEU A 28 -24.74 21.81 15.82
C LEU A 28 -24.14 22.57 14.65
N VAL A 29 -23.02 22.06 14.14
CA VAL A 29 -22.28 22.67 13.03
C VAL A 29 -21.90 21.59 12.02
N SER A 30 -21.56 21.97 10.79
CA SER A 30 -20.98 21.03 9.84
C SER A 30 -19.61 20.54 10.31
N PHE A 31 -19.18 19.37 9.80
CA PHE A 31 -17.86 18.81 10.10
C PHE A 31 -16.71 19.77 9.79
N THR A 32 -16.79 20.50 8.68
CA THR A 32 -15.79 21.51 8.27
C THR A 32 -15.70 22.67 9.25
N THR A 33 -16.85 23.17 9.73
CA THR A 33 -16.91 24.25 10.73
C THR A 33 -16.37 23.81 12.08
N ARG A 34 -16.68 22.59 12.54
CA ARG A 34 -16.12 22.02 13.77
C ARG A 34 -14.58 21.98 13.73
N ARG A 35 -14.00 21.50 12.62
CA ARG A 35 -12.54 21.40 12.45
C ARG A 35 -11.85 22.77 12.49
N SER A 36 -12.51 23.80 11.94
CA SER A 36 -12.02 25.18 12.01
C SER A 36 -12.05 25.75 13.44
N HIS A 37 -13.08 25.41 14.22
CA HIS A 37 -13.18 25.82 15.63
C HIS A 37 -12.11 25.15 16.51
N GLU A 38 -11.85 23.86 16.30
CA GLU A 38 -10.80 23.12 17.02
C GLU A 38 -9.42 23.72 16.76
N LYS A 39 -9.10 24.09 15.50
CA LYS A 39 -7.85 24.77 15.17
C LYS A 39 -7.69 26.12 15.89
N ARG A 40 -8.75 26.93 15.96
CA ARG A 40 -8.70 28.24 16.66
C ARG A 40 -8.59 28.11 18.18
N ALA A 41 -9.15 27.04 18.75
CA ALA A 41 -9.06 26.78 20.19
C ALA A 41 -7.63 26.43 20.63
N VAL A 42 -6.85 25.75 19.77
CA VAL A 42 -5.43 25.43 20.03
C VAL A 42 -4.54 26.68 19.98
N SER A 43 -4.93 27.71 19.21
CA SER A 43 -4.14 28.94 19.04
C SER A 43 -4.32 29.98 20.15
N THR A 44 -5.17 29.73 21.16
CA THR A 44 -5.45 30.72 22.22
C THR A 44 -5.04 30.17 23.59
N PRO A 45 -3.91 30.61 24.17
CA PRO A 45 -3.52 30.22 25.53
C PRO A 45 -4.48 30.80 26.57
N PRO A 46 -4.76 30.10 27.69
CA PRO A 46 -5.53 30.67 28.80
C PRO A 46 -4.73 31.79 29.49
N ARG A 47 -5.40 32.93 29.74
CA ARG A 47 -4.83 34.05 30.50
C ARG A 47 -4.55 33.63 31.95
N PRO A 48 -3.34 33.87 32.49
CA PRO A 48 -3.07 33.70 33.91
C PRO A 48 -3.67 34.84 34.73
N VAL A 49 -4.26 34.49 35.87
CA VAL A 49 -4.78 35.40 36.90
C VAL A 49 -3.60 35.95 37.72
N SER A 50 -3.60 37.27 37.93
CA SER A 50 -2.58 38.00 38.70
C SER A 50 -2.57 37.65 40.20
N PRO A 51 -1.40 37.76 40.86
CA PRO A 51 -1.34 38.17 42.26
C PRO A 51 -0.43 39.39 42.47
N SER A 52 -0.72 40.14 43.54
CA SER A 52 0.05 41.27 44.08
C SER A 52 0.41 40.95 45.56
N PRO A 53 1.22 41.73 46.28
CA PRO A 53 2.68 41.76 46.22
C PRO A 53 3.36 41.45 47.58
N ARG A 54 4.71 41.45 47.59
CA ARG A 54 5.64 41.85 48.68
C ARG A 54 6.44 40.71 49.37
N GLN A 55 7.75 40.65 49.12
CA GLN A 55 8.86 41.05 50.02
C GLN A 55 10.23 40.60 49.46
N LYS A 56 11.25 41.44 49.65
CA LYS A 56 12.70 41.29 49.36
C LYS A 56 13.43 41.05 50.71
N PRO A 57 14.76 40.89 50.79
CA PRO A 57 15.69 40.01 50.06
C PRO A 57 16.65 39.29 51.05
N THR A 58 17.35 38.21 50.69
CA THR A 58 18.82 38.08 50.93
C THR A 58 19.44 36.76 50.45
N SER A 59 20.66 36.93 49.94
CA SER A 59 21.83 36.06 50.04
C SER A 59 22.04 34.95 49.00
N SER A 60 23.29 34.95 48.56
CA SER A 60 23.91 34.38 47.37
C SER A 60 24.69 33.10 47.68
N ARG A 61 24.54 32.05 46.86
CA ARG A 61 25.54 30.99 46.59
C ARG A 61 25.13 30.14 45.35
N PRO A 62 26.05 29.40 44.70
CA PRO A 62 26.26 29.38 43.25
C PRO A 62 25.39 28.36 42.50
N PRO A 63 25.34 28.41 41.15
CA PRO A 63 24.42 27.59 40.36
C PRO A 63 24.92 26.15 40.26
N ASN A 64 24.11 25.23 40.79
CA ASN A 64 24.21 23.81 40.50
C ASN A 64 23.64 23.57 39.10
N GLN A 65 24.39 22.86 38.26
CA GLN A 65 24.04 22.51 36.90
C GLN A 65 22.76 21.67 36.89
N GLN A 66 21.64 22.27 36.46
CA GLN A 66 20.49 21.50 36.02
C GLN A 66 20.74 21.10 34.56
N GLU A 67 21.10 19.82 34.38
CA GLU A 67 20.97 19.12 33.12
C GLU A 67 19.55 19.33 32.58
N VAL A 68 19.45 20.11 31.50
CA VAL A 68 18.26 20.19 30.68
C VAL A 68 18.13 18.84 29.99
N SER A 69 17.34 17.94 30.57
CA SER A 69 16.92 16.71 29.92
C SER A 69 16.01 17.09 28.74
N SER A 70 16.60 17.27 27.57
CA SER A 70 15.88 17.33 26.32
C SER A 70 15.36 15.93 26.02
N HIS A 71 14.18 15.59 26.56
CA HIS A 71 13.42 14.46 26.05
C HIS A 71 13.05 14.78 24.59
N PRO A 72 13.55 14.03 23.59
CA PRO A 72 13.13 14.23 22.22
C PRO A 72 11.63 13.94 22.15
N MET A 73 10.84 14.91 21.70
CA MET A 73 9.48 14.62 21.29
C MET A 73 9.56 13.77 20.02
N ASP A 74 9.24 12.49 20.14
CA ASP A 74 9.14 11.59 19.00
C ASP A 74 7.93 11.99 18.15
N ILE A 75 8.17 12.78 17.10
CA ILE A 75 7.17 13.03 16.07
C ILE A 75 7.06 11.74 15.24
N ILE A 76 5.98 11.00 15.43
CA ILE A 76 5.68 9.81 14.65
C ILE A 76 5.31 10.23 13.23
N PHE A 77 6.28 10.24 12.32
CA PHE A 77 6.05 10.44 10.90
C PHE A 77 5.58 9.11 10.27
N PRO A 78 4.39 9.04 9.64
CA PRO A 78 3.85 7.80 9.07
C PRO A 78 4.52 7.46 7.72
N SER A 79 5.83 7.25 7.76
CA SER A 79 6.70 6.99 6.61
C SER A 79 6.18 5.86 5.72
N SER A 80 5.76 4.75 6.33
CA SER A 80 5.22 3.58 5.63
C SER A 80 3.96 3.91 4.82
N THR A 81 3.08 4.76 5.37
CA THR A 81 1.83 5.15 4.70
C THR A 81 2.12 6.06 3.53
N VAL A 82 3.02 7.03 3.70
CA VAL A 82 3.45 7.94 2.62
C VAL A 82 4.10 7.16 1.48
N ILE A 83 5.03 6.25 1.78
CA ILE A 83 5.68 5.39 0.79
C ILE A 83 4.64 4.55 0.04
N LYS A 84 3.69 3.95 0.75
CA LYS A 84 2.61 3.15 0.15
C LYS A 84 1.74 3.98 -0.78
N MET A 85 1.34 5.20 -0.39
CA MET A 85 0.54 6.10 -1.23
C MET A 85 1.26 6.47 -2.52
N ILE A 86 2.56 6.79 -2.44
CA ILE A 86 3.39 7.09 -3.61
C ILE A 86 3.47 5.88 -4.53
N CYS A 87 3.74 4.70 -3.98
CA CYS A 87 3.83 3.46 -4.77
C CYS A 87 2.50 3.15 -5.46
N ILE A 88 1.36 3.32 -4.78
CA ILE A 88 0.04 3.10 -5.36
C ILE A 88 -0.23 4.08 -6.51
N LEU A 89 0.03 5.36 -6.31
CA LEU A 89 -0.16 6.37 -7.35
C LEU A 89 0.69 6.05 -8.59
N VAL A 90 1.95 5.73 -8.38
CA VAL A 90 2.90 5.45 -9.47
C VAL A 90 2.53 4.16 -10.22
N VAL A 91 2.13 3.11 -9.50
CA VAL A 91 1.64 1.87 -10.11
C VAL A 91 0.36 2.13 -10.89
N TRP A 92 -0.57 2.90 -10.34
CA TRP A 92 -1.78 3.29 -11.05
C TRP A 92 -1.46 4.04 -12.35
N LEU A 93 -0.54 5.01 -12.30
CA LEU A 93 -0.04 5.73 -13.47
C LEU A 93 0.59 4.80 -14.53
N HIS A 94 1.32 3.78 -14.07
CA HIS A 94 1.93 2.81 -14.99
C HIS A 94 0.87 1.94 -15.69
N ILE A 95 -0.09 1.40 -14.93
CA ILE A 95 -1.10 0.45 -15.42
C ILE A 95 -2.19 1.17 -16.20
N TRP A 96 -2.82 2.18 -15.59
CA TRP A 96 -4.05 2.80 -16.11
C TRP A 96 -3.76 3.93 -17.09
N ALA A 97 -2.75 4.75 -16.81
CA ALA A 97 -2.36 5.83 -17.72
C ALA A 97 -1.36 5.38 -18.80
N GLY A 98 -0.95 4.10 -18.79
CA GLY A 98 -0.07 3.52 -19.81
C GLY A 98 1.33 4.15 -19.87
N ILE A 99 1.77 4.79 -18.78
CA ILE A 99 3.05 5.50 -18.77
C ILE A 99 4.19 4.48 -18.84
N SER A 100 5.20 4.75 -19.67
CA SER A 100 6.34 3.86 -19.83
C SER A 100 7.14 3.67 -18.53
N ARG A 101 7.77 2.50 -18.37
CA ARG A 101 8.58 2.18 -17.19
C ARG A 101 9.69 3.20 -16.92
N SER A 102 10.35 3.71 -17.96
CA SER A 102 11.41 4.71 -17.81
C SER A 102 10.90 6.03 -17.23
N VAL A 103 9.73 6.47 -17.66
CA VAL A 103 9.09 7.70 -17.15
C VAL A 103 8.62 7.48 -15.70
N VAL A 104 7.95 6.37 -15.42
CA VAL A 104 7.53 5.98 -14.06
C VAL A 104 8.71 5.93 -13.08
N ASN A 105 9.83 5.34 -13.47
CA ASN A 105 11.03 5.30 -12.63
C ASN A 105 11.63 6.69 -12.40
N THR A 106 11.48 7.59 -13.37
CA THR A 106 11.88 9.00 -13.22
C THR A 106 10.96 9.72 -12.23
N ILE A 107 9.65 9.48 -12.29
CA ILE A 107 8.66 10.02 -11.35
C ILE A 107 8.96 9.56 -9.91
N LEU A 108 9.29 8.28 -9.70
CA LEU A 108 9.65 7.77 -8.37
C LEU A 108 10.89 8.49 -7.79
N LYS A 109 11.92 8.69 -8.61
CA LYS A 109 13.12 9.45 -8.21
C LYS A 109 12.80 10.91 -7.93
N ALA A 110 11.91 11.52 -8.71
CA ALA A 110 11.45 12.88 -8.47
C ALA A 110 10.72 12.98 -7.12
N PHE A 111 9.82 12.04 -6.79
CA PHE A 111 9.18 11.98 -5.48
C PHE A 111 10.19 11.83 -4.35
N GLN A 112 11.18 10.94 -4.50
CA GLN A 112 12.25 10.79 -3.51
C GLN A 112 12.97 12.12 -3.29
N LEU A 113 13.41 12.79 -4.36
CA LEU A 113 14.13 14.05 -4.25
C LEU A 113 13.27 15.17 -3.65
N ILE A 114 12.03 15.33 -4.11
CA ILE A 114 11.11 16.34 -3.60
C ILE A 114 10.88 16.13 -2.10
N ILE A 115 10.59 14.91 -1.68
CA ILE A 115 10.27 14.65 -0.27
C ILE A 115 11.52 14.80 0.60
N SER A 116 12.66 14.24 0.21
CA SER A 116 13.92 14.42 0.95
C SER A 116 14.28 15.91 1.10
N MET A 117 14.14 16.71 0.05
CA MET A 117 14.38 18.16 0.10
C MET A 117 13.38 18.87 1.02
N THR A 118 12.09 18.54 0.95
CA THR A 118 11.09 19.14 1.84
C THR A 118 11.34 18.80 3.31
N LEU A 119 11.72 17.55 3.61
CA LEU A 119 12.06 17.14 4.97
C LEU A 119 13.30 17.89 5.47
N GLN A 120 14.36 17.98 4.68
CA GLN A 120 15.57 18.74 5.02
C GLN A 120 15.27 20.23 5.26
N LEU A 121 14.40 20.84 4.46
CA LEU A 121 14.02 22.24 4.65
C LEU A 121 13.23 22.44 5.95
N ILE A 122 12.35 21.50 6.29
CA ILE A 122 11.62 21.52 7.56
C ILE A 122 12.58 21.31 8.74
N GLU A 123 13.54 20.37 8.65
CA GLU A 123 14.58 20.19 9.67
C GLU A 123 15.37 21.47 9.90
N ALA A 124 15.81 22.12 8.81
CA ALA A 124 16.58 23.36 8.88
C ALA A 124 15.75 24.50 9.53
N ALA A 125 14.48 24.62 9.18
CA ALA A 125 13.57 25.63 9.75
C ALA A 125 13.26 25.38 11.24
N LEU A 126 13.16 24.11 11.65
CA LEU A 126 12.98 23.74 13.06
C LEU A 126 14.26 23.99 13.85
N CYS A 127 15.42 23.63 13.29
CA CYS A 127 16.72 23.87 13.91
C CYS A 127 16.99 25.37 14.12
N SER A 128 16.65 26.22 13.14
CA SER A 128 16.76 27.68 13.30
C SER A 128 15.81 28.24 14.36
N SER A 129 14.73 27.52 14.66
CA SER A 129 13.77 27.83 15.74
C SER A 129 14.17 27.21 17.10
N GLY A 130 15.33 26.58 17.19
CA GLY A 130 15.84 25.95 18.42
C GLY A 130 15.30 24.54 18.70
N ILE A 131 14.59 23.93 17.75
CA ILE A 131 14.04 22.57 17.88
C ILE A 131 14.84 21.62 16.99
N SER A 132 15.61 20.72 17.58
CA SER A 132 16.36 19.70 16.83
C SER A 132 15.51 18.43 16.65
N ILE A 133 15.01 18.22 15.44
CA ILE A 133 14.29 17.00 15.04
C ILE A 133 14.95 16.45 13.77
N ARG A 134 15.09 15.14 13.71
CA ARG A 134 15.55 14.39 12.53
C ARG A 134 14.39 13.58 11.99
N PHE A 135 13.99 13.80 10.74
CA PHE A 135 13.02 12.96 10.07
C PHE A 135 13.69 11.69 9.54
N PRO A 136 12.97 10.56 9.53
CA PRO A 136 13.49 9.33 8.94
C PRO A 136 13.63 9.49 7.43
N ASP A 137 14.68 8.90 6.86
CA ASP A 137 14.80 8.80 5.41
C ASP A 137 13.70 7.89 4.85
N LEU A 138 13.01 8.38 3.81
CA LEU A 138 11.95 7.63 3.17
C LEU A 138 12.54 6.80 2.04
N ALA A 139 12.66 5.50 2.28
CA ALA A 139 13.17 4.53 1.32
C ALA A 139 12.18 4.25 0.17
N ILE A 140 11.85 5.28 -0.62
CA ILE A 140 10.97 5.19 -1.79
C ILE A 140 11.65 4.30 -2.86
N PRO A 141 10.95 3.31 -3.42
CA PRO A 141 11.47 2.49 -4.51
C PRO A 141 11.94 3.32 -5.70
N GLN A 142 13.10 2.99 -6.29
CA GLN A 142 13.59 3.66 -7.50
C GLN A 142 13.14 3.00 -8.80
N ASP A 143 12.59 1.79 -8.71
CA ASP A 143 12.10 1.00 -9.84
C ASP A 143 10.68 0.52 -9.53
N ILE A 144 9.83 0.55 -10.55
CA ILE A 144 8.43 0.16 -10.45
C ILE A 144 8.25 -1.28 -9.96
N TRP A 145 9.16 -2.18 -10.32
CA TRP A 145 9.14 -3.57 -9.85
C TRP A 145 9.32 -3.67 -8.35
N THR A 146 10.13 -2.81 -7.76
CA THR A 146 10.30 -2.76 -6.31
C THR A 146 9.05 -2.18 -5.63
N ALA A 147 8.32 -1.27 -6.29
CA ALA A 147 7.03 -0.80 -5.80
C ALA A 147 5.96 -1.89 -5.86
N TYR A 148 5.93 -2.68 -6.95
CA TYR A 148 5.09 -3.87 -7.07
C TYR A 148 5.39 -4.87 -5.96
N ALA A 149 6.63 -5.35 -5.87
CA ALA A 149 7.02 -6.38 -4.90
C ALA A 149 6.76 -6.00 -3.43
N ARG A 150 6.80 -4.70 -3.08
CA ARG A 150 6.59 -4.23 -1.70
C ARG A 150 5.13 -4.04 -1.31
N HIS A 151 4.25 -3.73 -2.25
CA HIS A 151 2.90 -3.24 -1.94
C HIS A 151 1.78 -3.94 -2.68
N PHE A 152 2.12 -4.78 -3.65
CA PHE A 152 1.18 -5.53 -4.46
C PHE A 152 1.55 -7.00 -4.39
N LEU A 153 0.55 -7.84 -4.20
CA LEU A 153 0.70 -9.28 -4.39
C LEU A 153 0.79 -9.50 -5.90
N GLU A 154 2.00 -9.54 -6.45
CA GLU A 154 2.16 -9.89 -7.86
C GLU A 154 2.18 -11.42 -7.98
N PRO A 155 1.43 -12.02 -8.92
CA PRO A 155 1.56 -13.45 -9.18
C PRO A 155 3.00 -13.76 -9.60
N GLU A 156 3.58 -14.80 -9.02
CA GLU A 156 4.96 -15.19 -9.30
C GLU A 156 5.13 -15.57 -10.78
N ILE A 157 5.85 -14.74 -11.55
CA ILE A 157 6.17 -15.01 -12.95
C ILE A 157 7.46 -15.82 -13.01
N ILE A 158 7.33 -17.11 -13.27
CA ILE A 158 8.44 -18.05 -13.47
C ILE A 158 8.95 -17.88 -14.91
N CYS A 159 10.21 -17.51 -15.05
CA CYS A 159 10.86 -17.36 -16.36
C CYS A 159 11.77 -18.56 -16.64
N THR A 160 11.37 -19.42 -17.56
CA THR A 160 12.10 -20.62 -17.96
C THR A 160 12.86 -20.38 -19.27
N VAL A 161 14.10 -20.85 -19.38
CA VAL A 161 14.86 -20.72 -20.64
C VAL A 161 14.22 -21.59 -21.71
N CYS A 162 14.03 -21.04 -22.90
CA CYS A 162 13.36 -21.71 -24.01
C CYS A 162 14.24 -21.69 -25.25
N CYS A 163 14.33 -22.82 -25.97
CA CYS A 163 14.99 -22.84 -27.27
C CYS A 163 14.21 -21.98 -28.28
N PRO A 164 14.84 -21.03 -28.99
CA PRO A 164 14.13 -20.21 -29.96
C PRO A 164 13.70 -20.98 -31.21
N THR A 165 14.29 -22.15 -31.47
CA THR A 165 14.03 -22.98 -32.68
C THR A 165 12.98 -24.06 -32.44
N CYS A 166 13.17 -24.88 -31.39
CA CYS A 166 12.30 -26.03 -31.11
C CYS A 166 11.42 -25.85 -29.86
N PHE A 167 11.48 -24.68 -29.21
CA PHE A 167 10.64 -24.30 -28.07
C PHE A 167 10.77 -25.16 -26.81
N SER A 168 11.71 -26.11 -26.77
CA SER A 168 11.99 -26.92 -25.58
C SER A 168 12.37 -26.03 -24.40
N LEU A 169 11.76 -26.31 -23.26
CA LEU A 169 11.95 -25.60 -22.00
C LEU A 169 13.08 -26.25 -21.20
N TYR A 170 13.90 -25.43 -20.57
CA TYR A 170 15.02 -25.85 -19.73
C TYR A 170 14.88 -25.24 -18.33
N PRO A 171 14.71 -26.07 -17.28
CA PRO A 171 14.79 -25.58 -15.91
C PRO A 171 16.20 -25.07 -15.60
N GLN A 172 16.35 -24.33 -14.51
CA GLN A 172 17.67 -23.85 -14.09
C GLN A 172 18.47 -24.94 -13.37
N PRO A 173 19.78 -25.08 -13.63
CA PRO A 173 20.58 -24.33 -14.60
C PRO A 173 20.38 -24.81 -16.05
N ALA A 174 20.17 -23.88 -16.98
CA ALA A 174 19.97 -24.20 -18.40
C ALA A 174 21.32 -24.34 -19.15
N PRO A 175 21.44 -25.28 -20.12
CA PRO A 175 22.66 -25.47 -20.89
C PRO A 175 22.96 -24.29 -21.83
N ILE A 176 24.19 -24.20 -22.33
CA ILE A 176 24.58 -23.16 -23.31
C ILE A 176 23.89 -23.39 -24.66
N LYS A 177 23.76 -24.66 -25.07
CA LYS A 177 23.14 -25.08 -26.32
C LYS A 177 21.96 -26.03 -26.07
N CYS A 178 20.99 -25.99 -26.95
CA CYS A 178 19.82 -26.85 -26.90
C CYS A 178 20.21 -28.31 -27.12
N GLN A 179 19.83 -29.18 -26.17
CA GLN A 179 20.12 -30.62 -26.21
C GLN A 179 18.91 -31.46 -26.64
N TRP A 180 17.75 -30.82 -26.84
CA TRP A 180 16.52 -31.51 -27.20
C TRP A 180 16.64 -32.29 -28.51
N LYS A 181 16.02 -33.47 -28.51
CA LYS A 181 15.92 -34.42 -29.61
C LYS A 181 14.46 -34.84 -29.74
N GLU A 182 13.98 -34.92 -30.98
CA GLU A 182 12.64 -35.41 -31.29
C GLU A 182 12.51 -36.91 -31.01
N SER A 183 13.58 -37.67 -31.22
CA SER A 183 13.67 -39.08 -30.83
C SER A 183 15.09 -39.41 -30.35
N PRO A 184 15.31 -40.52 -29.60
CA PRO A 184 16.64 -40.87 -29.10
C PRO A 184 17.74 -40.96 -30.18
N ARG A 185 17.34 -41.33 -31.41
CA ARG A 185 18.24 -41.46 -32.57
C ARG A 185 18.39 -40.16 -33.36
N SER A 186 17.55 -39.15 -33.16
CA SER A 186 17.64 -37.90 -33.89
C SER A 186 18.85 -37.07 -33.45
N ARG A 187 19.30 -36.17 -34.34
CA ARG A 187 20.29 -35.15 -33.97
C ARG A 187 19.69 -34.20 -32.94
N SER A 188 20.53 -33.70 -32.04
CA SER A 188 20.13 -32.64 -31.10
C SER A 188 20.01 -31.30 -31.84
N CYS A 189 19.09 -30.46 -31.36
CA CYS A 189 18.84 -29.14 -31.95
C CYS A 189 20.09 -28.24 -31.98
N ASN A 190 20.94 -28.30 -30.94
CA ASN A 190 22.23 -27.58 -30.82
C ASN A 190 22.18 -26.06 -30.99
N THR A 191 21.00 -25.45 -31.03
CA THR A 191 20.84 -23.99 -31.09
C THR A 191 21.35 -23.35 -29.80
N ASP A 192 22.10 -22.25 -29.89
CA ASP A 192 22.54 -21.49 -28.72
C ASP A 192 21.35 -20.96 -27.93
N LEU A 193 21.30 -21.26 -26.64
CA LEU A 193 20.27 -20.76 -25.73
C LEU A 193 20.61 -19.40 -25.14
N TRP A 194 21.86 -18.95 -25.29
CA TRP A 194 22.35 -17.70 -24.71
C TRP A 194 22.93 -16.76 -25.78
N LYS A 195 23.02 -15.48 -25.44
CA LYS A 195 23.69 -14.45 -26.24
C LYS A 195 24.35 -13.42 -25.32
N SER A 196 25.43 -12.82 -25.80
CA SER A 196 26.02 -11.66 -25.13
C SER A 196 25.20 -10.41 -25.45
N LYS A 197 24.86 -9.63 -24.43
CA LYS A 197 24.21 -8.33 -24.55
C LYS A 197 25.03 -7.27 -23.85
N ASN A 198 25.39 -6.21 -24.57
CA ASN A 198 26.05 -5.05 -23.96
C ASN A 198 25.08 -4.31 -23.06
N THR A 199 25.47 -4.13 -21.80
CA THR A 199 24.77 -3.30 -20.82
C THR A 199 25.68 -2.12 -20.42
N SER A 200 25.13 -1.12 -19.74
CA SER A 200 25.93 0.00 -19.21
C SER A 200 27.05 -0.45 -18.25
N LYS A 201 26.94 -1.66 -17.68
CA LYS A 201 27.94 -2.28 -16.81
C LYS A 201 28.87 -3.27 -17.53
N GLY A 202 28.81 -3.34 -18.87
CA GLY A 202 29.58 -4.27 -19.69
C GLY A 202 28.76 -5.40 -20.33
N PRO A 203 29.40 -6.29 -21.11
CA PRO A 203 28.74 -7.42 -21.74
C PRO A 203 28.24 -8.43 -20.71
N LYS A 204 26.95 -8.80 -20.79
CA LYS A 204 26.32 -9.80 -19.93
C LYS A 204 25.71 -10.91 -20.77
N MET A 205 25.93 -12.16 -20.37
CA MET A 205 25.24 -13.31 -20.95
C MET A 205 23.78 -13.33 -20.52
N VAL A 206 22.89 -13.34 -21.49
CA VAL A 206 21.44 -13.40 -21.27
C VAL A 206 20.83 -14.51 -22.12
N PRO A 207 19.76 -15.16 -21.66
CA PRO A 207 19.03 -16.11 -22.48
C PRO A 207 18.56 -15.48 -23.80
N ARG A 208 18.60 -16.23 -24.89
CA ARG A 208 18.07 -15.79 -26.18
C ARG A 208 16.56 -15.62 -26.14
N ARG A 209 15.88 -16.53 -25.44
CA ARG A 209 14.43 -16.53 -25.26
C ARG A 209 14.07 -17.05 -23.87
N LEU A 210 13.07 -16.41 -23.27
CA LEU A 210 12.45 -16.83 -22.02
C LEU A 210 10.99 -17.15 -22.31
N TYR A 211 10.49 -18.19 -21.67
CA TYR A 211 9.09 -18.52 -21.59
C TYR A 211 8.61 -18.18 -20.18
N SER A 212 7.67 -17.23 -20.10
CA SER A 212 7.13 -16.74 -18.84
C SER A 212 5.82 -17.47 -18.55
N THR A 213 5.78 -18.15 -17.41
CA THR A 213 4.59 -18.81 -16.87
C THR A 213 4.26 -18.23 -15.51
N GLN A 214 3.02 -18.37 -15.07
CA GLN A 214 2.64 -18.14 -13.69
C GLN A 214 2.26 -19.47 -13.08
N SER A 215 2.59 -19.68 -11.79
CA SER A 215 2.08 -20.85 -11.10
C SER A 215 0.56 -20.69 -10.95
N PHE A 216 -0.18 -21.74 -11.28
CA PHE A 216 -1.64 -21.73 -11.18
C PHE A 216 -2.07 -21.48 -9.74
N ASP A 217 -1.41 -22.10 -8.76
CA ASP A 217 -1.75 -21.98 -7.35
C ASP A 217 -1.55 -20.55 -6.83
N THR A 218 -0.41 -19.94 -7.12
CA THR A 218 -0.14 -18.53 -6.73
C THR A 218 -1.07 -17.56 -7.44
N TRP A 219 -1.36 -17.81 -8.72
CA TRP A 219 -2.28 -16.98 -9.47
C TRP A 219 -3.71 -17.11 -8.94
N LEU A 220 -4.16 -18.32 -8.63
CA LEU A 220 -5.49 -18.59 -8.10
C LEU A 220 -5.64 -17.99 -6.70
N GLN A 221 -4.65 -18.15 -5.82
CA GLN A 221 -4.66 -17.52 -4.50
C GLN A 221 -4.71 -15.99 -4.62
N PHE A 222 -3.93 -15.40 -5.52
CA PHE A 222 -4.01 -13.97 -5.81
C PHE A 222 -5.40 -13.56 -6.32
N PHE A 223 -5.93 -14.28 -7.31
CA PHE A 223 -7.24 -14.00 -7.91
C PHE A 223 -8.36 -14.06 -6.86
N LEU A 224 -8.34 -15.09 -6.00
CA LEU A 224 -9.33 -15.26 -4.93
C LEU A 224 -9.08 -14.35 -3.73
N SER A 225 -7.89 -13.75 -3.57
CA SER A 225 -7.66 -12.77 -2.50
C SER A 225 -8.42 -11.45 -2.72
N TRP A 226 -8.95 -11.21 -3.92
CA TRP A 226 -9.69 -10.00 -4.23
C TRP A 226 -11.09 -10.07 -3.64
N LYS A 227 -11.30 -9.30 -2.57
CA LYS A 227 -12.59 -9.17 -1.89
C LYS A 227 -13.77 -8.96 -2.85
N VAL A 228 -13.62 -8.16 -3.90
CA VAL A 228 -14.68 -7.95 -4.89
C VAL A 228 -15.06 -9.23 -5.62
N ILE A 229 -14.08 -10.06 -5.97
CA ILE A 229 -14.32 -11.33 -6.67
C ILE A 229 -14.98 -12.32 -5.72
N VAL A 230 -14.45 -12.46 -4.50
CA VAL A 230 -15.05 -13.33 -3.47
C VAL A 230 -16.47 -12.91 -3.14
N ASP A 231 -16.71 -11.61 -2.91
CA ASP A 231 -18.03 -11.07 -2.61
C ASP A 231 -18.99 -11.30 -3.80
N SER A 232 -18.50 -11.18 -5.05
CA SER A 232 -19.30 -11.46 -6.25
C SER A 232 -19.61 -12.95 -6.42
N LEU A 233 -18.64 -13.82 -6.16
CA LEU A 233 -18.82 -15.28 -6.21
C LEU A 233 -19.78 -15.75 -5.11
N ALA A 234 -19.63 -15.23 -3.89
CA ALA A 234 -20.55 -15.48 -2.79
C ALA A 234 -21.96 -14.96 -3.10
N GLY A 235 -22.06 -13.76 -3.69
CA GLY A 235 -23.32 -13.20 -4.15
C GLY A 235 -24.00 -14.08 -5.20
N ALA A 236 -23.26 -14.51 -6.22
CA ALA A 236 -23.77 -15.42 -7.26
C ALA A 236 -24.22 -16.76 -6.65
N PHE A 237 -23.42 -17.32 -5.72
CA PHE A 237 -23.75 -18.55 -5.02
C PHE A 237 -25.03 -18.42 -4.19
N HIS A 238 -25.19 -17.36 -3.41
CA HIS A 238 -26.39 -17.12 -2.60
C HIS A 238 -27.64 -16.86 -3.44
N GLN A 239 -27.51 -16.17 -4.58
CA GLN A 239 -28.63 -15.96 -5.50
C GLN A 239 -29.12 -17.27 -6.12
N ARG A 240 -28.24 -18.25 -6.31
CA ARG A 240 -28.52 -19.49 -7.05
C ARG A 240 -28.75 -20.73 -6.19
N GLY A 241 -28.22 -20.76 -4.97
CA GLY A 241 -28.48 -21.83 -3.98
C GLY A 241 -29.95 -22.02 -3.63
N ASN A 242 -30.83 -21.09 -4.03
CA ASN A 242 -32.28 -21.21 -3.88
C ASN A 242 -33.01 -21.77 -5.13
N ARG A 243 -32.32 -22.06 -6.25
CA ARG A 243 -32.95 -22.58 -7.48
C ARG A 243 -32.03 -23.53 -8.26
N PRO A 244 -31.83 -24.77 -7.80
CA PRO A 244 -31.26 -25.81 -8.66
C PRO A 244 -32.14 -26.02 -9.90
N ALA A 245 -31.53 -26.35 -11.04
CA ALA A 245 -32.29 -26.82 -12.20
C ALA A 245 -33.08 -28.07 -11.78
N ALA A 246 -34.39 -28.07 -12.07
CA ALA A 246 -35.22 -29.24 -11.79
C ALA A 246 -34.68 -30.45 -12.56
N PHE A 247 -34.88 -31.65 -12.04
CA PHE A 247 -34.49 -32.88 -12.72
C PHE A 247 -35.12 -32.94 -14.13
N GLY A 248 -34.28 -32.97 -15.17
CA GLY A 248 -34.71 -32.91 -16.57
C GLY A 248 -34.89 -31.50 -17.16
N GLY A 249 -34.53 -30.44 -16.43
CA GLY A 249 -34.48 -29.07 -16.93
C GLY A 249 -33.17 -28.74 -17.64
N ASP A 250 -33.18 -27.66 -18.42
CA ASP A 250 -31.98 -27.17 -19.12
C ASP A 250 -30.96 -26.62 -18.12
N MET A 251 -29.74 -27.16 -18.18
CA MET A 251 -28.61 -26.68 -17.40
C MET A 251 -28.03 -25.43 -18.06
N CYS A 252 -28.01 -24.31 -17.33
CA CYS A 252 -27.48 -23.04 -17.82
C CYS A 252 -26.05 -22.79 -17.34
N ASP A 253 -25.58 -23.53 -16.33
CA ASP A 253 -24.24 -23.43 -15.75
C ASP A 253 -23.78 -24.77 -15.14
N VAL A 254 -22.47 -24.90 -14.91
CA VAL A 254 -21.82 -26.03 -14.22
C VAL A 254 -22.41 -26.25 -12.83
N GLN A 255 -22.80 -25.19 -12.14
CA GLN A 255 -23.43 -25.26 -10.81
C GLN A 255 -24.84 -25.89 -10.83
N ASP A 256 -25.49 -25.94 -12.00
CA ASP A 256 -26.80 -26.58 -12.16
C ASP A 256 -26.67 -28.11 -12.31
N SER A 257 -25.43 -28.63 -12.39
CA SER A 257 -25.15 -30.07 -12.53
C SER A 257 -25.54 -30.84 -11.26
N PRO A 258 -26.28 -31.96 -11.39
CA PRO A 258 -26.57 -32.85 -10.27
C PRO A 258 -25.30 -33.31 -9.54
N ALA A 259 -24.23 -33.61 -10.28
CA ALA A 259 -22.95 -34.03 -9.71
C ALA A 259 -22.29 -32.94 -8.83
N TRP A 260 -22.55 -31.66 -9.13
CA TRP A 260 -22.04 -30.55 -8.33
C TRP A 260 -22.82 -30.37 -7.02
N GLN A 261 -24.11 -30.73 -7.01
CA GLN A 261 -24.94 -30.76 -5.80
C GLN A 261 -24.47 -31.86 -4.84
N ASP A 262 -24.14 -33.03 -5.37
CA ASP A 262 -23.61 -34.14 -4.57
C ASP A 262 -22.25 -33.80 -3.92
N LEU A 263 -21.40 -33.04 -4.62
CA LEU A 263 -20.13 -32.54 -4.08
C LEU A 263 -20.33 -31.48 -2.99
N THR A 264 -21.30 -30.58 -3.15
CA THR A 264 -21.54 -29.46 -2.22
C THR A 264 -22.34 -29.87 -0.98
N GLY A 265 -23.10 -30.97 -1.02
CA GLY A 265 -23.72 -31.56 0.16
C GLY A 265 -22.73 -31.97 1.27
N ILE A 266 -21.46 -32.17 0.92
CA ILE A 266 -20.37 -32.49 1.86
C ILE A 266 -19.68 -31.23 2.39
N PHE A 267 -19.67 -30.13 1.62
CA PHE A 267 -19.01 -28.86 1.95
C PHE A 267 -20.04 -27.74 2.09
N SER A 268 -20.92 -27.83 3.09
CA SER A 268 -22.00 -26.85 3.31
C SER A 268 -21.54 -25.50 3.88
N THR A 269 -20.23 -25.26 3.99
CA THR A 269 -19.71 -23.95 4.37
C THR A 269 -19.24 -23.19 3.13
N PRO A 270 -19.56 -21.90 3.01
CA PRO A 270 -18.93 -21.04 2.01
C PRO A 270 -17.42 -21.25 2.08
N ILE A 271 -16.77 -21.36 0.92
CA ILE A 271 -15.31 -21.42 0.84
C ILE A 271 -14.79 -20.18 1.59
N THR A 272 -14.36 -20.40 2.83
CA THR A 272 -13.75 -19.40 3.67
C THR A 272 -12.26 -19.67 3.52
N ILE A 273 -11.60 -18.87 2.68
CA ILE A 273 -10.15 -18.85 2.55
C ILE A 273 -9.60 -17.86 3.58
#